data_AF-A0A286E4D2-F1
#
_entry.id   AF-A0A286E4D2-F1
#
_cell.length_a   1.000
_cell.length_b   1.000
_cell.length_c   1.000
_cell.angle_alpha   90.00
_cell.angle_beta   90.00
_cell.angle_gamma   90.00
#
_symmetry.space_group_name_H-M   'P 1'
#
loop_
_entity.id
_entity.type
_entity.pdbx_description
1 polymer ?
#
loop_
_entity_poly.entity_id
_entity_poly.type
_entity_poly.pdbx_seq_one_letter_code
_entity_poly.pdbx_strand_id
1 'polypeptide(L)'
;MKTIIQSYKNLLCQIAVLVLGATMLAGCGEGSEKADLLKITAVFYEAGVNEKVQEEYQQKLKNVKTEAEAKQVIGEMVGLLEKTPAKLEGLNLSTEAGKSLRDKLAKGFRGVVESTKELTALDMKTDMDKAMAAQTKLLQAQKDLLDAQNEFIELAKKHGVDLEKMKK
;
A
#
# COMPACT_ATOMS: atom_id res chain seq x y z
N MET A 1 0.94 -10.87 28.63
CA MET A 1 1.95 -10.87 27.53
C MET A 1 1.43 -11.49 26.23
N LYS A 2 0.74 -12.65 26.24
CA LYS A 2 0.13 -13.24 25.02
C LYS A 2 -0.86 -12.32 24.27
N THR A 3 -1.60 -11.49 25.00
CA THR A 3 -2.59 -10.54 24.45
C THR A 3 -1.98 -9.39 23.63
N ILE A 4 -0.85 -8.84 24.06
CA ILE A 4 -0.21 -7.71 23.38
C ILE A 4 0.43 -8.17 22.05
N ILE A 5 1.09 -9.34 22.05
CA ILE A 5 1.69 -9.92 20.84
C ILE A 5 0.61 -10.29 19.81
N GLN A 6 -0.54 -10.82 20.26
CA GLN A 6 -1.66 -11.12 19.35
C GLN A 6 -2.30 -9.85 18.78
N SER A 7 -2.47 -8.80 19.58
CA SER A 7 -2.94 -7.49 19.09
C SER A 7 -1.97 -6.85 18.11
N TYR A 8 -0.66 -6.93 18.36
CA TYR A 8 0.37 -6.52 17.39
C TYR A 8 0.26 -7.34 16.11
N LYS A 9 0.24 -8.67 16.18
CA LYS A 9 0.11 -9.53 14.98
C LYS A 9 -1.14 -9.21 14.16
N ASN A 10 -2.28 -9.01 14.80
CA ASN A 10 -3.53 -8.68 14.11
C ASN A 10 -3.49 -7.27 13.48
N LEU A 11 -3.00 -6.27 14.22
CA LEU A 11 -2.82 -4.89 13.73
C LEU A 11 -1.88 -4.85 12.52
N LEU A 12 -0.81 -5.65 12.56
CA LEU A 12 0.30 -5.60 11.62
C LEU A 12 0.06 -6.50 10.40
N CYS A 13 -0.71 -7.58 10.54
CA CYS A 13 -1.25 -8.33 9.40
C CYS A 13 -2.21 -7.48 8.55
N GLN A 14 -2.97 -6.56 9.15
CA GLN A 14 -3.86 -5.67 8.39
C GLN A 14 -3.08 -4.69 7.50
N ILE A 15 -1.84 -4.34 7.85
CA ILE A 15 -0.95 -3.47 7.05
C ILE A 15 -0.49 -4.16 5.75
N ALA A 16 -0.53 -5.49 5.71
CA ALA A 16 0.15 -6.27 4.68
C ALA A 16 -0.62 -6.48 3.36
N VAL A 17 -1.85 -5.99 3.21
CA VAL A 17 -2.70 -6.37 2.07
C VAL A 17 -2.96 -5.17 1.16
N LEU A 18 -2.11 -4.96 0.16
CA LEU A 18 -2.32 -3.97 -0.90
C LEU A 18 -1.72 -4.51 -2.22
N VAL A 19 -2.56 -5.10 -3.06
CA VAL A 19 -2.18 -5.55 -4.41
C VAL A 19 -2.81 -4.62 -5.44
N LEU A 20 -1.99 -4.04 -6.31
CA LEU A 20 -2.43 -3.68 -7.66
C LEU A 20 -1.42 -4.21 -8.67
N GLY A 21 -1.74 -5.36 -9.24
CA GLY A 21 -1.10 -5.85 -10.46
C GLY A 21 -1.73 -5.15 -11.65
N ALA A 22 -0.92 -4.42 -12.43
CA ALA A 22 -1.29 -4.00 -13.76
C ALA A 22 -0.20 -4.46 -14.77
N THR A 23 -0.55 -5.33 -15.72
CA THR A 23 0.31 -5.71 -16.85
C THR A 23 0.14 -4.69 -17.97
N MET A 24 1.27 -4.29 -18.54
CA MET A 24 1.34 -3.30 -19.61
C MET A 24 0.57 -3.76 -20.85
N LEU A 25 -0.35 -2.93 -21.32
CA LEU A 25 -0.84 -2.98 -22.70
C LEU A 25 -0.04 -1.93 -23.48
N ALA A 26 0.70 -2.36 -24.50
CA ALA A 26 1.22 -1.45 -25.52
C ALA A 26 0.04 -0.84 -26.27
N GLY A 27 -0.38 0.35 -25.82
CA GLY A 27 -1.37 1.17 -26.50
C GLY A 27 -0.72 2.47 -26.93
N CYS A 28 -0.43 2.63 -28.21
CA CYS A 28 -0.08 3.92 -28.81
C CYS A 28 -1.27 4.86 -28.66
N GLY A 29 -1.12 5.89 -27.83
CA GLY A 29 -2.13 6.91 -27.58
C GLY A 29 -1.70 7.84 -26.45
N GLU A 30 -0.79 8.78 -26.76
CA GLU A 30 -0.43 9.86 -25.84
C GLU A 30 -1.67 10.71 -25.54
N GLY A 31 -2.04 10.82 -24.26
CA GLY A 31 -3.16 11.67 -23.80
C GLY A 31 -4.42 10.95 -23.31
N SER A 32 -4.40 9.62 -23.15
CA SER A 32 -5.57 8.86 -22.63
C SER A 32 -5.47 8.53 -21.14
N GLU A 33 -6.63 8.40 -20.47
CA GLU A 33 -6.71 7.87 -19.09
C GLU A 33 -6.00 6.50 -18.98
N LYS A 34 -6.05 5.68 -20.04
CA LYS A 34 -5.31 4.42 -20.16
C LYS A 34 -3.79 4.59 -20.05
N ALA A 35 -3.22 5.59 -20.73
CA ALA A 35 -1.78 5.87 -20.67
C ALA A 35 -1.33 6.32 -19.27
N ASP A 36 -2.16 7.10 -18.58
CA ASP A 36 -1.90 7.51 -17.20
C ASP A 36 -1.97 6.31 -16.22
N LEU A 37 -2.96 5.43 -16.39
CA LEU A 37 -3.06 4.19 -15.61
C LEU A 37 -1.81 3.30 -15.78
N LEU A 38 -1.26 3.21 -17.00
CA LEU A 38 -0.03 2.46 -17.26
C LEU A 38 1.19 3.08 -16.56
N LYS A 39 1.29 4.41 -16.51
CA LYS A 39 2.35 5.11 -15.77
C LYS A 39 2.25 4.85 -14.25
N ILE A 40 1.03 4.93 -13.69
CA ILE A 40 0.78 4.63 -12.27
C ILE A 40 1.14 3.17 -11.96
N THR A 41 0.73 2.25 -12.82
CA THR A 41 1.05 0.82 -12.74
C THR A 41 2.55 0.56 -12.66
N ALA A 42 3.33 1.21 -13.53
CA ALA A 42 4.77 1.01 -13.58
C ALA A 42 5.44 1.35 -12.23
N VAL A 43 4.94 2.38 -11.54
CA VAL A 43 5.44 2.73 -10.19
C VAL A 43 5.24 1.59 -9.19
N PHE A 44 4.09 0.89 -9.23
CA PHE A 44 3.84 -0.23 -8.31
C PHE A 44 4.75 -1.42 -8.59
N TYR A 45 4.99 -1.72 -9.86
CA TYR A 45 5.93 -2.77 -10.25
C TYR A 45 7.35 -2.44 -9.79
N GLU A 46 7.82 -1.21 -10.02
CA GLU A 46 9.14 -0.77 -9.58
C GLU A 46 9.27 -0.64 -8.05
N ALA A 47 8.16 -0.44 -7.34
CA ALA A 47 8.14 -0.43 -5.87
C ALA A 47 8.19 -1.85 -5.27
N GLY A 48 8.15 -2.89 -6.11
CA GLY A 48 8.15 -4.28 -5.67
C GLY A 48 6.86 -4.69 -4.96
N VAL A 49 5.77 -3.94 -5.15
CA VAL A 49 4.46 -4.24 -4.56
C VAL A 49 3.76 -5.25 -5.44
N ASN A 50 3.83 -6.53 -5.06
CA ASN A 50 3.17 -7.62 -5.76
C ASN A 50 2.66 -8.69 -4.78
N GLU A 51 1.82 -9.59 -5.28
CA GLU A 51 1.18 -10.66 -4.50
C GLU A 51 2.20 -11.56 -3.79
N LYS A 52 3.28 -11.96 -4.46
CA LYS A 52 4.33 -12.80 -3.87
C LYS A 52 5.01 -12.11 -2.69
N VAL A 53 5.38 -10.85 -2.84
CA VAL A 53 5.98 -10.05 -1.75
C VAL A 53 5.01 -9.93 -0.58
N GLN A 54 3.73 -9.68 -0.86
CA GLN A 54 2.70 -9.67 0.16
C GLN A 54 2.56 -11.02 0.89
N GLU A 55 2.51 -12.14 0.17
CA GLU A 55 2.46 -13.48 0.75
C GLU A 55 3.68 -13.77 1.63
N GLU A 56 4.88 -13.42 1.15
CA GLU A 56 6.13 -13.57 1.90
C GLU A 56 6.07 -12.82 3.24
N TYR A 57 5.60 -11.58 3.24
CA TYR A 57 5.47 -10.80 4.47
C TYR A 57 4.35 -11.30 5.38
N GLN A 58 3.24 -11.78 4.84
CA GLN A 58 2.21 -12.44 5.63
C GLN A 58 2.74 -13.71 6.31
N GLN A 59 3.55 -14.51 5.61
CA GLN A 59 4.17 -15.70 6.19
C GLN A 59 5.21 -15.33 7.25
N LYS A 60 6.05 -14.32 7.00
CA LYS A 60 6.98 -13.78 8.02
C LYS A 60 6.21 -13.35 9.28
N LEU A 61 5.13 -12.58 9.13
CA LEU A 61 4.29 -12.10 10.24
C LEU A 61 3.57 -13.23 10.99
N LYS A 62 3.18 -14.32 10.33
CA LYS A 62 2.61 -15.50 11.01
C LYS A 62 3.64 -16.16 11.94
N ASN A 63 4.91 -16.17 11.53
CA ASN A 63 5.98 -16.88 12.20
C ASN A 63 6.71 -16.09 13.30
N VAL A 64 6.51 -14.77 13.41
CA VAL A 64 7.14 -13.97 14.48
C VAL A 64 6.71 -14.43 15.87
N LYS A 65 7.62 -14.45 16.85
CA LYS A 65 7.35 -14.90 18.22
C LYS A 65 7.42 -13.75 19.23
N THR A 66 8.07 -12.67 18.85
CA THR A 66 8.29 -11.49 19.70
C THR A 66 7.80 -10.21 19.03
N GLU A 67 7.59 -9.17 19.85
CA GLU A 67 7.26 -7.83 19.36
C GLU A 67 8.37 -7.22 18.51
N ALA A 68 9.64 -7.45 18.89
CA ALA A 68 10.79 -6.97 18.14
C ALA A 68 10.87 -7.57 16.74
N GLU A 69 10.67 -8.88 16.61
CA GLU A 69 10.60 -9.56 15.30
C GLU A 69 9.43 -9.04 14.46
N ALA A 70 8.26 -8.82 15.08
CA ALA A 70 7.13 -8.22 14.37
C ALA A 70 7.51 -6.84 13.82
N LYS A 71 7.98 -5.93 14.69
CA LYS A 71 8.43 -4.57 14.34
C LYS A 71 9.47 -4.58 13.23
N GLN A 72 10.42 -5.51 13.24
CA GLN A 72 11.41 -5.67 12.18
C GLN A 72 10.76 -6.00 10.83
N VAL A 73 9.91 -7.04 10.78
CA VAL A 73 9.24 -7.46 9.54
C VAL A 73 8.40 -6.33 8.95
N ILE A 74 7.73 -5.54 9.79
CA ILE A 74 6.94 -4.38 9.33
C ILE A 74 7.84 -3.25 8.87
N GLY A 75 8.95 -3.00 9.57
CA GLY A 75 9.94 -2.02 9.14
C GLY A 75 10.46 -2.33 7.73
N GLU A 76 10.69 -3.60 7.43
CA GLU A 76 11.04 -4.06 6.08
C GLU A 76 9.91 -3.75 5.07
N MET A 77 8.65 -4.04 5.41
CA MET A 77 7.49 -3.73 4.55
C MET A 77 7.34 -2.23 4.29
N VAL A 78 7.44 -1.43 5.34
CA VAL A 78 7.36 0.04 5.25
C VAL A 78 8.49 0.57 4.39
N GLY A 79 9.70 0.03 4.52
CA GLY A 79 10.83 0.41 3.69
C GLY A 79 10.61 0.18 2.19
N LEU A 80 9.83 -0.84 1.81
CA LEU A 80 9.43 -1.06 0.42
C LEU A 80 8.46 0.02 -0.07
N LEU A 81 7.48 0.36 0.77
CA LEU A 81 6.40 1.30 0.42
C LEU A 81 6.80 2.77 0.53
N GLU A 82 7.86 3.09 1.28
CA GLU A 82 8.25 4.45 1.61
C GLU A 82 8.56 5.32 0.37
N LYS A 83 9.05 4.69 -0.70
CA LYS A 83 9.39 5.39 -1.94
C LYS A 83 8.20 5.56 -2.88
N THR A 84 7.11 4.82 -2.67
CA THR A 84 5.94 4.81 -3.56
C THR A 84 5.27 6.17 -3.68
N PRO A 85 5.00 6.93 -2.59
CA PRO A 85 4.39 8.25 -2.70
C PRO A 85 5.19 9.21 -3.57
N ALA A 86 6.51 9.32 -3.33
CA ALA A 86 7.37 10.22 -4.09
C ALA A 86 7.47 9.82 -5.57
N LYS A 87 7.52 8.51 -5.87
CA LYS A 87 7.49 8.02 -7.25
C LYS A 87 6.18 8.34 -7.96
N LEU A 88 5.04 8.18 -7.26
CA LEU A 88 3.73 8.54 -7.79
C LEU A 88 3.67 10.05 -8.08
N GLU A 89 4.05 10.90 -7.13
CA GLU A 89 4.03 12.35 -7.28
C GLU A 89 4.94 12.86 -8.41
N GLY A 90 6.02 12.14 -8.71
CA GLY A 90 6.90 12.42 -9.85
C GLY A 90 6.29 12.09 -11.21
N LEU A 91 5.13 11.42 -11.29
CA LEU A 91 4.49 11.10 -12.56
C LEU A 91 3.87 12.35 -13.19
N ASN A 92 4.27 12.61 -14.44
CA ASN A 92 3.59 13.55 -15.31
C ASN A 92 2.43 12.86 -16.04
N LEU A 93 1.22 13.08 -15.53
CA LEU A 93 -0.03 12.49 -16.04
C LEU A 93 -0.80 13.52 -16.87
N SER A 94 -1.48 13.02 -17.89
CA SER A 94 -2.06 13.82 -18.98
C SER A 94 -3.50 14.25 -18.65
N THR A 95 -4.21 13.42 -17.89
CA THR A 95 -5.63 13.57 -17.59
C THR A 95 -5.85 13.99 -16.13
N GLU A 96 -6.92 14.75 -15.88
CA GLU A 96 -7.31 15.12 -14.51
C GLU A 96 -7.70 13.91 -13.67
N ALA A 97 -8.34 12.89 -14.28
CA ALA A 97 -8.63 11.62 -13.62
C ALA A 97 -7.35 10.91 -13.17
N GLY A 98 -6.34 10.83 -14.05
CA GLY A 98 -5.03 10.27 -13.73
C GLY A 98 -4.33 11.03 -12.60
N LYS A 99 -4.28 12.35 -12.67
CA LYS A 99 -3.68 13.20 -11.61
C LYS A 99 -4.37 13.03 -10.26
N SER A 100 -5.71 13.07 -10.25
CA SER A 100 -6.51 12.86 -9.04
C SER A 100 -6.26 11.48 -8.43
N LEU A 101 -6.24 10.43 -9.26
CA LEU A 101 -5.96 9.07 -8.82
C LEU A 101 -4.54 8.93 -8.24
N ARG A 102 -3.53 9.49 -8.92
CA ARG A 102 -2.15 9.56 -8.44
C ARG A 102 -2.06 10.20 -7.07
N ASP A 103 -2.72 11.34 -6.87
CA ASP A 103 -2.67 12.10 -5.62
C ASP A 103 -3.34 11.34 -4.47
N LYS A 104 -4.48 10.69 -4.74
CA LYS A 104 -5.17 9.81 -3.78
C LYS A 104 -4.31 8.60 -3.38
N LEU A 105 -3.71 7.92 -4.36
CA LEU A 105 -2.81 6.80 -4.12
C LEU A 105 -1.59 7.24 -3.32
N ALA A 106 -0.94 8.36 -3.71
CA ALA A 106 0.23 8.89 -3.00
C ALA A 106 -0.10 9.26 -1.55
N LYS A 107 -1.24 9.92 -1.32
CA LYS A 107 -1.75 10.24 0.03
C LYS A 107 -2.00 8.98 0.85
N GLY A 108 -2.66 7.98 0.28
CA GLY A 108 -2.95 6.71 0.94
C GLY A 108 -1.67 5.97 1.36
N PHE A 109 -0.72 5.80 0.44
CA PHE A 109 0.58 5.17 0.74
C PHE A 109 1.36 5.95 1.80
N ARG A 110 1.41 7.28 1.71
CA ARG A 110 2.06 8.13 2.70
C ARG A 110 1.44 7.93 4.08
N GLY A 111 0.12 8.00 4.18
CA GLY A 111 -0.59 7.81 5.45
C GLY A 111 -0.33 6.45 6.08
N VAL A 112 -0.29 5.38 5.28
CA VAL A 112 0.04 4.03 5.76
C VAL A 112 1.48 3.98 6.27
N VAL A 113 2.45 4.49 5.50
CA VAL A 113 3.87 4.51 5.88
C VAL A 113 4.08 5.29 7.18
N GLU A 114 3.56 6.52 7.24
CA GLU A 114 3.74 7.42 8.39
C GLU A 114 3.07 6.85 9.65
N SER A 115 1.82 6.41 9.55
CA SER A 115 1.09 5.85 10.71
C SER A 115 1.72 4.54 11.20
N THR A 116 2.28 3.74 10.29
CA THR A 116 2.99 2.51 10.67
C THR A 116 4.32 2.82 11.37
N LYS A 117 5.07 3.83 10.89
CA LYS A 117 6.29 4.30 11.58
C LYS A 117 5.97 4.84 12.97
N GLU A 118 4.89 5.61 13.09
CA GLU A 118 4.40 6.11 14.39
C GLU A 118 4.08 4.95 15.33
N LEU A 119 3.27 3.96 14.89
CA LEU A 119 2.92 2.78 15.69
C LEU A 119 4.12 1.92 16.11
N THR A 120 5.09 1.72 15.23
CA THR A 120 6.24 0.86 15.49
C THR A 120 7.26 1.51 16.43
N ALA A 121 7.29 2.85 16.51
CA ALA A 121 8.13 3.60 17.44
C ALA A 121 7.60 3.63 18.88
N LEU A 122 6.33 3.29 19.11
CA LEU A 122 5.70 3.34 20.44
C LEU A 122 5.95 2.05 21.25
N ASP A 123 6.01 2.20 22.58
CA ASP A 123 5.90 1.09 23.53
C ASP A 123 4.43 0.97 23.95
N MET A 124 3.75 -0.09 23.49
CA MET A 124 2.31 -0.27 23.76
C MET A 124 1.98 -0.57 25.23
N LYS A 125 2.96 -0.75 26.11
CA LYS A 125 2.72 -0.82 27.56
C LYS A 125 2.60 0.56 28.21
N THR A 126 3.25 1.57 27.65
CA THR A 126 3.33 2.92 28.24
C THR A 126 2.60 3.98 27.41
N ASP A 127 2.47 3.77 26.11
CA ASP A 127 1.92 4.73 25.16
C ASP A 127 0.59 4.27 24.54
N MET A 128 -0.23 3.54 25.31
CA MET A 128 -1.46 2.92 24.80
C MET A 128 -2.40 3.91 24.13
N ASP A 129 -2.59 5.12 24.68
CA ASP A 129 -3.46 6.15 24.08
C ASP A 129 -2.91 6.67 22.74
N LYS A 130 -1.59 6.85 22.64
CA LYS A 130 -0.94 7.25 21.38
C LYS A 130 -1.00 6.12 20.36
N ALA A 131 -0.87 4.86 20.81
CA ALA A 131 -0.97 3.69 19.95
C ALA A 131 -2.39 3.54 19.38
N MET A 132 -3.43 3.80 20.17
CA MET A 132 -4.81 3.83 19.67
C MET A 132 -5.02 4.94 18.64
N ALA A 133 -4.52 6.15 18.90
CA ALA A 133 -4.61 7.25 17.94
C ALA A 133 -3.88 6.94 16.61
N ALA A 134 -2.66 6.40 16.69
CA ALA A 134 -1.89 6.01 15.51
C ALA A 134 -2.53 4.83 14.76
N GLN A 135 -3.19 3.90 15.46
CA GLN A 135 -4.02 2.86 14.86
C GLN A 135 -5.22 3.46 14.11
N THR A 136 -5.92 4.44 14.69
CA THR A 136 -7.03 5.11 14.00
C THR A 136 -6.56 5.79 12.72
N LYS A 137 -5.42 6.50 12.75
CA LYS A 137 -4.82 7.11 11.56
C LYS A 137 -4.48 6.05 10.50
N LEU A 138 -3.87 4.94 10.93
CA LEU A 138 -3.52 3.85 10.04
C LEU A 138 -4.75 3.25 9.36
N LEU A 139 -5.82 2.97 10.12
CA LEU A 139 -7.07 2.45 9.57
C LEU A 139 -7.69 3.40 8.55
N GLN A 140 -7.67 4.70 8.83
CA GLN A 140 -8.15 5.70 7.88
C GLN A 140 -7.28 5.75 6.62
N ALA A 141 -5.95 5.69 6.76
CA ALA A 141 -5.04 5.68 5.61
C ALA A 141 -5.20 4.43 4.75
N GLN A 142 -5.43 3.26 5.37
CA GLN A 142 -5.75 2.02 4.66
C GLN A 142 -7.06 2.13 3.89
N LYS A 143 -8.08 2.75 4.48
CA LYS A 143 -9.36 3.01 3.82
C LYS A 143 -9.18 3.95 2.63
N ASP A 144 -8.53 5.09 2.82
CA ASP A 144 -8.25 6.05 1.75
C ASP A 144 -7.49 5.37 0.58
N LEU A 145 -6.53 4.51 0.91
CA LEU A 145 -5.76 3.78 -0.09
C LEU A 145 -6.60 2.73 -0.81
N LEU A 146 -7.44 1.96 -0.09
CA LEU A 146 -8.34 0.99 -0.70
C LEU A 146 -9.36 1.66 -1.63
N ASP A 147 -9.91 2.80 -1.23
CA ASP A 147 -10.84 3.58 -2.06
C ASP A 147 -10.14 4.05 -3.35
N ALA A 148 -8.90 4.52 -3.26
CA ALA A 148 -8.09 4.88 -4.42
C ALA A 148 -7.75 3.66 -5.31
N GLN A 149 -7.52 2.49 -4.72
CA GLN A 149 -7.30 1.24 -5.48
C GLN A 149 -8.56 0.79 -6.22
N ASN A 150 -9.73 0.92 -5.60
CA ASN A 150 -11.00 0.62 -6.25
C ASN A 150 -11.25 1.55 -7.43
N GLU A 151 -10.98 2.85 -7.27
CA GLU A 151 -11.07 3.83 -8.36
C GLU A 151 -10.10 3.49 -9.51
N PHE A 152 -8.87 3.07 -9.19
CA PHE A 152 -7.92 2.56 -10.20
C PHE A 152 -8.51 1.37 -10.95
N ILE A 153 -9.09 0.40 -10.24
CA ILE A 153 -9.69 -0.81 -10.83
C ILE A 153 -10.86 -0.45 -11.76
N GLU A 154 -11.73 0.46 -11.34
CA GLU A 154 -12.87 0.92 -12.13
C GLU A 154 -12.41 1.65 -13.40
N LEU A 155 -11.43 2.54 -13.29
CA LEU A 155 -10.84 3.23 -14.44
C LEU A 155 -10.15 2.24 -15.39
N ALA A 156 -9.41 1.26 -14.86
CA ALA A 156 -8.81 0.20 -15.64
C ALA A 156 -9.86 -0.61 -16.43
N LYS A 157 -10.94 -1.04 -15.78
CA LYS A 157 -12.06 -1.74 -16.42
C LYS A 157 -12.71 -0.91 -17.53
N LYS A 158 -12.98 0.38 -17.25
CA LYS A 158 -13.57 1.33 -18.23
C LYS A 158 -12.73 1.42 -19.51
N HIS A 159 -11.41 1.30 -19.41
CA HIS A 159 -10.47 1.42 -20.54
C HIS A 159 -9.98 0.07 -21.10
N GLY A 160 -10.63 -1.03 -20.72
CA GLY A 160 -10.27 -2.37 -21.19
C GLY A 160 -8.86 -2.80 -20.77
N VAL A 161 -8.36 -2.31 -19.64
CA VAL A 161 -7.15 -2.82 -19.01
C VAL A 161 -7.56 -4.07 -18.22
N ASP A 162 -7.19 -5.23 -18.76
CA ASP A 162 -7.55 -6.54 -18.22
C ASP A 162 -6.72 -6.88 -16.98
N LEU A 163 -7.26 -6.58 -15.79
CA LEU A 163 -6.65 -6.87 -14.49
C LEU A 163 -6.65 -8.36 -14.11
N GLU A 164 -7.42 -9.21 -14.81
CA GLU A 164 -7.56 -10.63 -14.47
C GLU A 164 -6.47 -11.51 -15.09
N LYS A 165 -5.90 -11.10 -16.23
CA LYS A 165 -4.72 -11.77 -16.83
C LYS A 165 -3.43 -11.68 -16.01
N MET A 166 -3.50 -11.07 -14.83
CA MET A 166 -2.36 -10.64 -14.02
C MET A 166 -2.21 -11.43 -12.71
N LYS A 167 -3.05 -12.45 -12.50
CA LYS A 167 -2.98 -13.43 -11.41
C LYS A 167 -2.06 -14.63 -11.74
N LYS A 168 -1.13 -14.48 -12.68
CA LYS A 168 -0.22 -15.56 -13.12
C LYS A 168 1.21 -15.28 -12.72
#